data_AF-A0A590UK67-F1
#
_entry.id   AF-A0A590UK67-F1
#
_cell.length_a   1.000
_cell.length_b   1.000
_cell.length_c   1.000
_cell.angle_alpha   90.00
_cell.angle_beta   90.00
_cell.angle_gamma   90.00
#
_symmetry.space_group_name_H-M   'P 1'
#
loop_
_entity.id
_entity.type
_entity.pdbx_description
1 polymer ?
#
loop_
_entity_poly.entity_id
_entity_poly.type
_entity_poly.pdbx_seq_one_letter_code
_entity_poly.pdbx_strand_id
1 'polypeptide(L)'
;MQFFGRLVNTFSGVTNLFSNPFRVKEVAVADYTSSDRVREEGQLILFQNTPNRTWDCVLVNPRNSQSGFRLFQLELEADALVNFHQYSSQLLPFYESSPQVLHTEVLQHLTDLIRNHPSWSVAHLAVELGIRECFHHSRIISCANCAENEEGCTPLHLACRKGDGEILVELVQYCHTQMDVTDYKGETVFHYAVQGDNSQVLQVCGDDHQHGQQPDPQQRPPLRSQPPPLGQERRDGPHAAETGLQREQHQLRGEHGPARGGDAQPLRLCHSAADPRGQRGCPRRARQHPAAPGHVERQRGDDQGPHRVRSRSGHPE
;
A
#
# COMPACT_ATOMS: atom_id res chain seq x y z
N MET A 1 34.27 -36.08 5.43
CA MET A 1 33.44 -35.18 4.60
C MET A 1 32.71 -34.14 5.46
N GLN A 2 33.43 -33.19 6.09
CA GLN A 2 32.81 -32.15 6.94
C GLN A 2 33.42 -30.74 6.71
N PHE A 3 33.95 -30.46 5.52
CA PHE A 3 34.61 -29.17 5.23
C PHE A 3 33.82 -28.22 4.33
N PHE A 4 32.68 -28.64 3.75
CA PHE A 4 31.86 -27.78 2.87
C PHE A 4 30.70 -27.04 3.56
N GLY A 5 30.35 -27.39 4.81
CA GLY A 5 29.20 -26.79 5.51
C GLY A 5 29.41 -25.40 6.11
N ARG A 6 30.65 -24.88 6.15
CA ARG A 6 30.97 -23.55 6.72
C ARG A 6 31.24 -22.47 5.68
N LEU A 7 31.45 -22.83 4.41
CA LEU A 7 31.71 -21.85 3.35
C LEU A 7 30.41 -21.27 2.75
N VAL A 8 29.31 -22.04 2.76
CA VAL A 8 28.01 -21.57 2.27
C VAL A 8 27.35 -20.51 3.15
N ASN A 9 27.59 -20.52 4.47
CA ASN A 9 27.01 -19.50 5.36
C ASN A 9 27.76 -18.15 5.29
N THR A 10 29.04 -18.15 4.91
CA THR A 10 29.81 -16.90 4.74
C THR A 10 29.56 -16.28 3.35
N PHE A 11 29.25 -17.08 2.33
CA PHE A 11 28.92 -16.57 0.99
C PHE A 11 27.53 -15.92 0.90
N SER A 12 26.55 -16.36 1.71
CA SER A 12 25.25 -15.67 1.81
C SER A 12 25.39 -14.26 2.39
N GLY A 13 26.34 -14.04 3.30
CA GLY A 13 26.60 -12.71 3.87
C GLY A 13 27.21 -11.72 2.87
N VAL A 14 28.08 -12.18 1.97
CA VAL A 14 28.78 -11.31 1.00
C VAL A 14 27.94 -11.07 -0.28
N THR A 15 27.00 -11.96 -0.62
CA THR A 15 26.06 -11.75 -1.74
C THR A 15 24.88 -10.85 -1.39
N ASN A 16 24.53 -10.70 -0.11
CA ASN A 16 23.49 -9.77 0.36
C ASN A 16 23.91 -8.29 0.31
N LEU A 17 25.21 -7.99 0.38
CA LEU A 17 25.72 -6.61 0.28
C LEU A 17 25.50 -5.95 -1.09
N PHE A 18 25.18 -6.73 -2.14
CA PHE A 18 24.97 -6.24 -3.51
C PHE A 18 23.62 -6.65 -4.12
N SER A 19 22.77 -7.33 -3.35
CA SER A 19 21.47 -7.81 -3.85
C SER A 19 20.39 -6.80 -3.47
N ASN A 20 19.63 -6.31 -4.47
CA ASN A 20 18.42 -5.51 -4.22
C ASN A 20 17.50 -6.26 -3.21
N PRO A 21 17.17 -5.67 -2.04
CA PRO A 21 16.36 -6.33 -1.01
C PRO A 21 14.93 -6.63 -1.47
N PHE A 22 14.46 -6.00 -2.54
CA PHE A 22 13.16 -6.21 -3.17
C PHE A 22 13.24 -7.06 -4.44
N ARG A 23 14.36 -7.77 -4.66
CA ARG A 23 14.46 -8.70 -5.78
C ARG A 23 13.60 -9.93 -5.49
N VAL A 24 12.58 -10.14 -6.32
CA VAL A 24 11.75 -11.34 -6.30
C VAL A 24 12.60 -12.55 -6.66
N LYS A 25 12.53 -13.60 -5.84
CA LYS A 25 13.18 -14.88 -6.11
C LYS A 25 12.23 -16.03 -5.83
N GLU A 26 12.21 -17.01 -6.72
CA GLU A 26 11.58 -18.29 -6.43
C GLU A 26 12.37 -19.02 -5.33
N VAL A 27 11.66 -19.57 -4.36
CA VAL A 27 12.21 -20.23 -3.16
C VAL A 27 11.39 -21.48 -2.84
N ALA A 28 12.03 -22.46 -2.18
CA ALA A 28 11.32 -23.57 -1.59
C ALA A 28 10.74 -23.13 -0.25
N VAL A 29 9.44 -23.36 -0.01
CA VAL A 29 8.80 -23.00 1.27
C VAL A 29 9.43 -23.80 2.43
N ALA A 30 9.99 -24.97 2.15
CA ALA A 30 10.72 -25.79 3.10
C ALA A 30 11.98 -25.10 3.69
N ASP A 31 12.59 -24.15 2.95
CA ASP A 31 13.76 -23.39 3.42
C ASP A 31 13.43 -22.49 4.63
N TYR A 32 12.14 -22.23 4.87
CA TYR A 32 11.63 -21.41 5.96
C TYR A 32 11.13 -22.22 7.16
N THR A 33 11.27 -23.55 7.17
CA THR A 33 10.79 -24.42 8.26
C THR A 33 11.38 -24.11 9.64
N SER A 34 12.59 -23.56 9.67
CA SER A 34 13.27 -23.11 10.90
C SER A 34 13.07 -21.63 11.22
N SER A 35 12.36 -20.89 10.36
CA SER A 35 12.08 -19.46 10.55
C SER A 35 10.77 -19.25 11.30
N ASP A 36 10.69 -18.19 12.09
CA ASP A 36 9.48 -17.86 12.83
C ASP A 36 8.45 -17.19 11.90
N ARG A 37 7.20 -17.65 11.92
CA ARG A 37 6.10 -17.04 11.17
C ARG A 37 5.50 -15.90 11.97
N VAL A 38 5.73 -14.66 11.54
CA VAL A 38 5.31 -13.49 12.30
C VAL A 38 3.95 -12.97 11.87
N ARG A 39 3.66 -13.00 10.56
CA ARG A 39 2.37 -12.61 9.99
C ARG A 39 2.01 -13.55 8.83
N GLU A 40 0.72 -13.74 8.62
CA GLU A 40 0.19 -14.53 7.50
C GLU A 40 -1.16 -13.92 7.08
N GLU A 41 -1.27 -13.55 5.79
CA GLU A 41 -2.47 -12.98 5.19
C GLU A 41 -2.70 -13.60 3.81
N GLY A 42 -3.67 -14.51 3.72
CA GLY A 42 -3.91 -15.29 2.51
C GLY A 42 -2.70 -16.15 2.17
N GLN A 43 -2.12 -15.92 0.98
CA GLN A 43 -0.93 -16.66 0.51
C GLN A 43 0.39 -15.96 0.86
N LEU A 44 0.34 -14.78 1.48
CA LEU A 44 1.54 -14.06 1.92
C LEU A 44 1.90 -14.44 3.36
N ILE A 45 3.17 -14.78 3.58
CA ILE A 45 3.71 -15.08 4.91
C ILE A 45 4.95 -14.21 5.13
N LEU A 46 5.01 -13.58 6.29
CA LEU A 46 6.19 -12.86 6.77
C LEU A 46 6.96 -13.75 7.74
N PHE A 47 8.17 -14.13 7.35
CA PHE A 47 9.09 -14.91 8.17
C PHE A 47 10.15 -14.02 8.81
N GLN A 48 10.46 -14.29 10.08
CA GLN A 48 11.66 -13.78 10.74
C GLN A 48 12.76 -14.84 10.62
N ASN A 49 13.76 -14.54 9.80
CA ASN A 49 14.95 -15.36 9.61
C ASN A 49 16.01 -14.96 10.63
N THR A 50 15.93 -15.54 11.83
CA THR A 50 16.83 -15.24 12.96
C THR A 50 18.32 -15.41 12.64
N PRO A 51 18.77 -16.47 11.93
CA PRO A 51 20.18 -16.62 11.53
C PRO A 51 20.71 -15.46 10.68
N ASN A 52 19.91 -14.97 9.73
CA ASN A 52 20.31 -13.90 8.82
C ASN A 52 19.95 -12.50 9.33
N ARG A 53 19.19 -12.42 10.43
CA ARG A 53 18.60 -11.18 10.96
C ARG A 53 17.77 -10.42 9.92
N THR A 54 17.01 -11.17 9.12
CA THR A 54 16.15 -10.61 8.09
C THR A 54 14.70 -10.99 8.27
N TRP A 55 13.84 -10.22 7.62
CA TRP A 55 12.41 -10.40 7.50
C TRP A 55 12.09 -10.65 6.04
N ASP A 56 11.64 -11.85 5.75
CA ASP A 56 11.43 -12.34 4.40
C ASP A 56 9.92 -12.47 4.16
N CYS A 57 9.39 -11.74 3.18
CA CYS A 57 8.00 -11.90 2.76
C CYS A 57 7.93 -12.89 1.59
N VAL A 58 7.18 -13.97 1.78
CA VAL A 58 7.04 -15.05 0.80
C VAL A 58 5.58 -15.17 0.40
N LEU A 59 5.32 -15.05 -0.90
CA LEU A 59 4.06 -15.44 -1.52
C LEU A 59 4.12 -16.94 -1.84
N VAL A 60 3.36 -17.75 -1.12
CA VAL A 60 3.25 -19.19 -1.39
C VAL A 60 2.46 -19.38 -2.69
N ASN A 61 2.94 -20.26 -3.57
CA ASN A 61 2.25 -20.52 -4.82
C ASN A 61 0.94 -21.27 -4.54
N PRO A 62 -0.24 -20.72 -4.89
CA PRO A 62 -1.53 -21.37 -4.64
C PRO A 62 -1.67 -22.74 -5.32
N ARG A 63 -0.91 -22.99 -6.39
CA ARG A 63 -0.92 -24.25 -7.16
C ARG A 63 0.11 -25.26 -6.66
N ASN A 64 1.12 -24.81 -5.90
CA ASN A 64 2.17 -25.65 -5.37
C ASN A 64 2.64 -25.12 -4.01
N SER A 65 2.15 -25.70 -2.92
CA SER A 65 2.50 -25.30 -1.56
C SER A 65 3.98 -25.51 -1.19
N GLN A 66 4.75 -26.22 -2.01
CA GLN A 66 6.18 -26.42 -1.79
C GLN A 66 7.05 -25.30 -2.39
N SER A 67 6.52 -24.52 -3.35
CA SER A 67 7.22 -23.39 -3.94
C SER A 67 6.54 -22.06 -3.59
N GLY A 68 7.34 -21.01 -3.59
CA GLY A 68 6.86 -19.66 -3.36
C GLY A 68 7.81 -18.64 -3.95
N PHE A 69 7.43 -17.38 -3.83
CA PHE A 69 8.21 -16.25 -4.31
C PHE A 69 8.52 -15.36 -3.13
N ARG A 70 9.80 -15.26 -2.77
CA ARG A 70 10.26 -14.26 -1.82
C ARG A 70 10.20 -12.90 -2.51
N LEU A 71 9.33 -12.03 -2.03
CA LEU A 71 9.06 -10.70 -2.61
C LEU A 71 10.04 -9.64 -2.07
N PHE A 72 10.44 -9.77 -0.82
CA PHE A 72 11.50 -8.95 -0.25
C PHE A 72 12.26 -9.68 0.86
N GLN A 73 13.41 -9.14 1.23
CA GLN A 73 14.19 -9.45 2.42
C GLN A 73 14.74 -8.15 3.01
N LEU A 74 14.25 -7.80 4.19
CA LEU A 74 14.57 -6.55 4.87
C LEU A 74 15.20 -6.81 6.23
N GLU A 75 16.08 -5.93 6.68
CA GLU A 75 16.77 -6.08 7.99
C GLU A 75 15.95 -5.46 9.14
N LEU A 76 15.12 -4.46 8.83
CA LEU A 76 14.31 -3.73 9.80
C LEU A 76 12.89 -4.27 9.84
N GLU A 77 12.44 -4.66 11.03
CA GLU A 77 11.08 -5.18 11.27
C GLU A 77 9.99 -4.17 10.89
N ALA A 78 10.18 -2.89 11.23
CA ALA A 78 9.21 -1.84 10.95
C ALA A 78 8.95 -1.71 9.43
N ASP A 79 10.01 -1.68 8.63
CA ASP A 79 9.92 -1.58 7.17
C ASP A 79 9.27 -2.84 6.59
N ALA A 80 9.63 -4.03 7.12
CA ALA A 80 9.04 -5.29 6.71
C ALA A 80 7.53 -5.36 6.96
N LEU A 81 7.07 -4.89 8.11
CA LEU A 81 5.64 -4.86 8.45
C LEU A 81 4.86 -3.89 7.56
N VAL A 82 5.41 -2.71 7.26
CA VAL A 82 4.78 -1.73 6.37
C VAL A 82 4.66 -2.30 4.95
N ASN A 83 5.75 -2.85 4.40
CA ASN A 83 5.74 -3.46 3.06
C ASN A 83 4.82 -4.69 3.00
N PHE A 84 4.80 -5.53 4.05
CA PHE A 84 3.92 -6.69 4.12
C PHE A 84 2.44 -6.28 4.03
N HIS A 85 2.03 -5.27 4.79
CA HIS A 85 0.66 -4.76 4.76
C HIS A 85 0.28 -4.17 3.38
N GLN A 86 1.20 -3.43 2.77
CA GLN A 86 0.99 -2.89 1.43
C GLN A 86 0.83 -4.00 0.39
N TYR A 87 1.65 -5.07 0.47
CA TYR A 87 1.57 -6.18 -0.47
C TYR A 87 0.34 -7.05 -0.24
N SER A 88 -0.04 -7.31 1.02
CA SER A 88 -1.21 -8.15 1.33
C SER A 88 -2.54 -7.52 0.89
N SER A 89 -2.63 -6.19 0.96
CA SER A 89 -3.82 -5.45 0.48
C SER A 89 -3.95 -5.45 -1.04
N GLN A 90 -2.83 -5.45 -1.78
CA GLN A 90 -2.82 -5.22 -3.22
C GLN A 90 -2.63 -6.49 -4.07
N LEU A 91 -1.86 -7.49 -3.65
CA LEU A 91 -1.48 -8.63 -4.51
C LEU A 91 -2.59 -9.65 -4.75
N LEU A 92 -3.53 -9.78 -3.80
CA LEU A 92 -4.60 -10.78 -3.84
C LEU A 92 -5.38 -10.86 -5.16
N PRO A 93 -5.94 -9.75 -5.69
CA PRO A 93 -6.69 -9.80 -6.95
C PRO A 93 -5.88 -10.36 -8.12
N PHE A 94 -4.55 -10.22 -8.13
CA PHE A 94 -3.72 -10.60 -9.26
C PHE A 94 -3.50 -12.12 -9.30
N TYR A 95 -3.02 -12.72 -8.22
CA TYR A 95 -2.72 -14.16 -8.20
C TYR A 95 -3.99 -15.04 -8.14
N GLU A 96 -5.14 -14.50 -7.75
CA GLU A 96 -6.43 -15.20 -7.86
C GLU A 96 -7.01 -15.15 -9.28
N SER A 97 -6.79 -14.05 -10.01
CA SER A 97 -7.38 -13.86 -11.34
C SER A 97 -6.60 -14.54 -12.46
N SER A 98 -5.26 -14.52 -12.41
CA SER A 98 -4.43 -15.05 -13.49
C SER A 98 -3.17 -15.75 -13.00
N PRO A 99 -2.87 -16.98 -13.46
CA PRO A 99 -1.62 -17.64 -13.14
C PRO A 99 -0.40 -17.00 -13.78
N GLN A 100 -0.59 -16.16 -14.81
CA GLN A 100 0.51 -15.42 -15.44
C GLN A 100 1.21 -14.49 -14.45
N VAL A 101 0.50 -14.08 -13.39
CA VAL A 101 1.06 -13.28 -12.29
C VAL A 101 2.10 -14.08 -11.52
N LEU A 102 2.01 -15.41 -11.46
CA LEU A 102 2.92 -16.28 -10.68
C LEU A 102 4.22 -16.59 -11.44
N HIS A 103 4.79 -15.59 -12.11
CA HIS A 103 6.11 -15.63 -12.71
C HIS A 103 7.00 -14.55 -12.07
N THR A 104 8.27 -14.87 -11.83
CA THR A 104 9.22 -13.99 -11.13
C THR A 104 9.31 -12.60 -11.75
N GLU A 105 9.31 -12.50 -13.08
CA GLU A 105 9.41 -11.21 -13.80
C GLU A 105 8.14 -10.35 -13.62
N VAL A 106 6.96 -10.97 -13.70
CA VAL A 106 5.67 -10.29 -13.53
C VAL A 106 5.48 -9.85 -12.08
N LEU A 107 5.82 -10.71 -11.11
CA LEU A 107 5.81 -10.35 -9.69
C LEU A 107 6.81 -9.24 -9.39
N GLN A 108 8.01 -9.29 -9.97
CA GLN A 108 8.99 -8.21 -9.80
C GLN A 108 8.40 -6.90 -10.27
N HIS A 109 7.87 -6.86 -11.50
CA HIS A 109 7.25 -5.67 -12.06
C HIS A 109 6.08 -5.16 -11.20
N LEU A 110 5.17 -6.04 -10.77
CA LEU A 110 4.05 -5.69 -9.89
C LEU A 110 4.52 -5.11 -8.54
N THR A 111 5.50 -5.75 -7.89
CA THR A 111 6.04 -5.23 -6.61
C THR A 111 6.77 -3.90 -6.78
N ASP A 112 7.44 -3.68 -7.90
CA ASP A 112 8.08 -2.40 -8.21
C ASP A 112 7.04 -1.31 -8.46
N LEU A 113 5.94 -1.60 -9.16
CA LEU A 113 4.82 -0.66 -9.35
C LEU A 113 4.19 -0.26 -8.01
N ILE A 114 3.91 -1.22 -7.13
CA ILE A 114 3.36 -0.96 -5.79
C ILE A 114 4.28 0.00 -5.00
N ARG A 115 5.59 -0.19 -5.09
CA ARG A 115 6.58 0.63 -4.38
C ARG A 115 6.77 2.02 -5.00
N ASN A 116 6.76 2.11 -6.33
CA ASN A 116 7.00 3.36 -7.04
C ASN A 116 5.75 4.25 -7.09
N HIS A 117 4.56 3.66 -6.97
CA HIS A 117 3.28 4.36 -7.01
C HIS A 117 2.41 3.99 -5.81
N PRO A 118 2.74 4.45 -4.59
CA PRO A 118 2.04 4.05 -3.36
C PRO A 118 0.58 4.52 -3.29
N SER A 119 0.20 5.52 -4.10
CA SER A 119 -1.17 6.02 -4.23
C SER A 119 -2.02 5.22 -5.20
N TRP A 120 -1.42 4.35 -6.03
CA TRP A 120 -2.15 3.61 -7.04
C TRP A 120 -3.06 2.55 -6.42
N SER A 121 -4.27 2.48 -6.95
CA SER A 121 -5.20 1.40 -6.63
C SER A 121 -4.85 0.12 -7.38
N VAL A 122 -5.41 -1.02 -6.92
CA VAL A 122 -5.28 -2.30 -7.62
C VAL A 122 -5.77 -2.25 -9.08
N ALA A 123 -6.71 -1.36 -9.41
CA ALA A 123 -7.17 -1.16 -10.78
C ALA A 123 -6.13 -0.44 -11.66
N HIS A 124 -5.39 0.54 -11.13
CA HIS A 124 -4.28 1.16 -11.86
C HIS A 124 -3.19 0.12 -12.17
N LEU A 125 -2.85 -0.70 -11.18
CA LEU A 125 -1.87 -1.77 -11.34
C LEU A 125 -2.31 -2.80 -12.40
N ALA A 126 -3.59 -3.18 -12.44
CA ALA A 126 -4.10 -4.09 -13.48
C ALA A 126 -3.99 -3.51 -14.90
N VAL A 127 -4.26 -2.21 -15.05
CA VAL A 127 -4.08 -1.49 -16.33
C VAL A 127 -2.60 -1.42 -16.72
N GLU A 128 -1.72 -1.14 -15.77
CA GLU A 128 -0.29 -1.05 -16.05
C GLU A 128 0.28 -2.40 -16.45
N LEU A 129 -0.09 -3.48 -15.74
CA LEU A 129 0.33 -4.85 -16.06
C LEU A 129 -0.30 -5.40 -17.36
N GLY A 130 -1.45 -4.87 -17.80
CA GLY A 130 -2.14 -5.35 -19.00
C GLY A 130 -2.79 -6.73 -18.85
N ILE A 131 -3.06 -7.19 -17.62
CA ILE A 131 -3.61 -8.53 -17.35
C ILE A 131 -5.14 -8.45 -17.31
N ARG A 132 -5.77 -8.69 -18.46
CA ARG A 132 -7.22 -8.51 -18.67
C ARG A 132 -8.09 -9.32 -17.71
N GLU A 133 -7.65 -10.53 -17.36
CA GLU A 133 -8.41 -11.41 -16.46
C GLU A 133 -8.65 -10.79 -15.07
N CYS A 134 -7.82 -9.83 -14.65
CA CYS A 134 -7.98 -9.14 -13.37
C CYS A 134 -9.23 -8.25 -13.32
N PHE A 135 -9.76 -7.76 -14.45
CA PHE A 135 -10.93 -6.87 -14.47
C PHE A 135 -12.25 -7.56 -14.09
N HIS A 136 -12.26 -8.89 -13.97
CA HIS A 136 -13.40 -9.62 -13.42
C HIS A 136 -13.35 -9.78 -11.89
N HIS A 137 -12.25 -9.38 -11.25
CA HIS A 137 -12.09 -9.52 -9.81
C HIS A 137 -12.83 -8.40 -9.07
N SER A 138 -13.63 -8.76 -8.06
CA SER A 138 -14.48 -7.81 -7.31
C SER A 138 -13.72 -6.61 -6.74
N ARG A 139 -12.53 -6.85 -6.17
CA ARG A 139 -11.64 -5.78 -5.67
C ARG A 139 -11.20 -4.80 -6.77
N ILE A 140 -10.90 -5.29 -7.97
CA ILE A 140 -10.48 -4.45 -9.11
C ILE A 140 -11.66 -3.58 -9.55
N ILE A 141 -12.83 -4.20 -9.75
CA ILE A 141 -14.07 -3.51 -10.12
C ILE A 141 -14.40 -2.41 -9.10
N SER A 142 -14.29 -2.70 -7.80
CA SER A 142 -14.59 -1.73 -6.74
C SER A 142 -13.64 -0.52 -6.72
N CYS A 143 -12.46 -0.64 -7.32
CA CYS A 143 -11.43 0.40 -7.36
C CYS A 143 -11.28 1.06 -8.73
N ALA A 144 -12.13 0.74 -9.70
CA ALA A 144 -11.99 1.18 -11.09
C ALA A 144 -12.17 2.70 -11.29
N ASN A 145 -12.79 3.38 -10.33
CA ASN A 145 -12.99 4.83 -10.32
C ASN A 145 -12.16 5.56 -9.24
N CYS A 146 -11.26 4.86 -8.55
CA CYS A 146 -10.39 5.51 -7.57
C CYS A 146 -9.40 6.43 -8.28
N ALA A 147 -9.34 7.70 -7.89
CA ALA A 147 -8.28 8.61 -8.32
C ALA A 147 -7.02 8.37 -7.47
N GLU A 148 -5.85 8.40 -8.10
CA GLU A 148 -4.59 8.42 -7.37
C GLU A 148 -4.23 9.84 -6.90
N ASN A 149 -3.27 9.97 -5.98
CA ASN A 149 -3.05 11.21 -5.22
C ASN A 149 -2.11 12.23 -5.86
N GLU A 150 -1.34 11.88 -6.90
CA GLU A 150 -0.30 12.73 -7.49
C GLU A 150 -0.87 13.63 -8.59
N GLU A 151 -1.61 13.06 -9.54
CA GLU A 151 -2.23 13.71 -10.68
C GLU A 151 -3.76 13.70 -10.60
N GLY A 152 -4.36 12.92 -9.71
CA GLY A 152 -5.82 12.73 -9.67
C GLY A 152 -6.32 11.80 -10.77
N CYS A 153 -5.43 11.04 -11.40
CA CYS A 153 -5.78 10.16 -12.50
C CYS A 153 -6.57 8.94 -12.00
N THR A 154 -7.53 8.50 -12.81
CA THR A 154 -8.23 7.21 -12.59
C THR A 154 -7.59 6.10 -13.44
N PRO A 155 -7.88 4.81 -13.19
CA PRO A 155 -7.42 3.72 -14.05
C PRO A 155 -7.80 3.90 -15.52
N LEU A 156 -8.96 4.49 -15.80
CA LEU A 156 -9.40 4.76 -17.17
C LEU A 156 -8.56 5.88 -17.84
N HIS A 157 -8.13 6.90 -17.10
CA HIS A 157 -7.18 7.90 -17.60
C HIS A 157 -5.85 7.24 -18.00
N LEU A 158 -5.34 6.34 -17.14
CA LEU A 158 -4.10 5.59 -17.42
C LEU A 158 -4.26 4.71 -18.67
N ALA A 159 -5.39 4.01 -18.82
CA ALA A 159 -5.66 3.19 -20.01
C ALA A 159 -5.69 4.02 -21.31
N CYS A 160 -6.34 5.19 -21.27
CA CYS A 160 -6.36 6.12 -22.41
C CYS A 160 -4.95 6.63 -22.74
N ARG A 161 -4.16 7.00 -21.72
CA ARG A 161 -2.77 7.46 -21.88
C ARG A 161 -1.87 6.39 -22.51
N LYS A 162 -2.07 5.11 -22.18
CA LYS A 162 -1.35 3.98 -22.77
C LYS A 162 -1.80 3.68 -24.20
N GLY A 163 -3.01 4.09 -24.59
CA GLY A 163 -3.60 3.75 -25.88
C GLY A 163 -3.93 2.25 -26.02
N ASP A 164 -4.15 1.55 -24.92
CA ASP A 164 -4.49 0.12 -24.94
C ASP A 164 -6.01 -0.05 -25.05
N GLY A 165 -6.48 -0.22 -26.30
CA GLY A 165 -7.90 -0.34 -26.59
C GLY A 165 -8.56 -1.57 -25.97
N GLU A 166 -7.83 -2.68 -25.83
CA GLU A 166 -8.38 -3.91 -25.27
C GLU A 166 -8.60 -3.78 -23.75
N ILE A 167 -7.63 -3.22 -23.04
CA ILE A 167 -7.77 -2.92 -21.60
C ILE A 167 -8.90 -1.91 -21.35
N LEU A 168 -9.02 -0.93 -22.25
CA LEU A 168 -10.06 0.07 -22.15
C LEU A 168 -11.47 -0.51 -22.34
N VAL A 169 -11.65 -1.41 -23.31
CA VAL A 169 -12.91 -2.14 -23.51
C VAL A 169 -13.25 -2.97 -22.28
N GLU A 170 -12.29 -3.71 -21.71
CA GLU A 170 -12.50 -4.52 -20.50
C GLU A 170 -12.94 -3.65 -19.30
N LEU A 171 -12.28 -2.51 -19.09
CA LEU A 171 -12.63 -1.56 -18.02
C LEU A 171 -14.05 -1.00 -18.18
N VAL A 172 -14.39 -0.52 -19.38
CA VAL A 172 -15.71 0.09 -19.65
C VAL A 172 -16.81 -0.95 -19.54
N GLN A 173 -16.58 -2.16 -20.05
CA GLN A 173 -17.61 -3.20 -20.08
C GLN A 173 -17.85 -3.87 -18.72
N TYR A 174 -16.80 -4.08 -17.91
CA TYR A 174 -16.91 -4.89 -16.69
C TYR A 174 -16.76 -4.10 -15.39
N CYS A 175 -16.20 -2.88 -15.42
CA CYS A 175 -15.83 -2.16 -14.20
C CYS A 175 -16.67 -0.91 -13.89
N HIS A 176 -17.75 -0.63 -14.64
CA HIS A 176 -18.64 0.52 -14.42
C HIS A 176 -17.87 1.85 -14.25
N THR A 177 -16.93 2.10 -15.17
CA THR A 177 -16.06 3.28 -15.11
C THR A 177 -16.82 4.57 -15.42
N GLN A 178 -16.39 5.66 -14.79
CA GLN A 178 -16.92 7.00 -15.01
C GLN A 178 -16.01 7.77 -15.96
N MET A 179 -16.56 8.29 -17.05
CA MET A 179 -15.81 9.02 -18.09
C MET A 179 -15.78 10.55 -17.86
N ASP A 180 -16.58 11.07 -16.95
CA ASP A 180 -16.72 12.48 -16.64
C ASP A 180 -15.80 12.95 -15.49
N VAL A 181 -15.12 12.01 -14.83
CA VAL A 181 -14.13 12.33 -13.80
C VAL A 181 -12.96 13.08 -14.42
N THR A 182 -12.54 14.17 -13.78
CA THR A 182 -11.39 14.98 -14.17
C THR A 182 -10.20 14.73 -13.24
N ASP A 183 -9.00 14.74 -13.80
CA ASP A 183 -7.76 14.81 -13.04
C ASP A 183 -7.53 16.22 -12.43
N TYR A 184 -6.39 16.46 -11.78
CA TYR A 184 -6.07 17.74 -11.16
C TYR A 184 -5.79 18.88 -12.15
N LYS A 185 -5.57 18.56 -13.43
CA LYS A 185 -5.48 19.55 -14.53
C LYS A 185 -6.85 19.87 -15.12
N GLY A 186 -7.91 19.19 -14.68
CA GLY A 186 -9.25 19.31 -15.23
C GLY A 186 -9.46 18.48 -16.51
N GLU A 187 -8.54 17.56 -16.82
CA GLU A 187 -8.60 16.73 -18.02
C GLU A 187 -9.43 15.48 -17.73
N THR A 188 -10.41 15.20 -18.60
CA THR A 188 -11.19 13.94 -18.60
C THR A 188 -10.53 12.89 -19.48
N VAL A 189 -10.99 11.64 -19.40
CA VAL A 189 -10.52 10.53 -20.26
C VAL A 189 -10.63 10.84 -21.76
N PHE A 190 -11.61 11.65 -22.17
CA PHE A 190 -11.75 12.09 -23.56
C PHE A 190 -10.59 12.99 -24.02
N HIS A 191 -10.08 13.86 -23.13
CA HIS A 191 -8.91 14.69 -23.45
C HIS A 191 -7.68 13.82 -23.70
N TYR A 192 -7.45 12.80 -22.88
CA TYR A 192 -6.38 11.83 -23.05
C TYR A 192 -6.55 11.00 -24.34
N ALA A 193 -7.76 10.58 -24.67
CA ALA A 193 -8.07 9.86 -25.90
C ALA A 193 -7.71 10.67 -27.16
N VAL A 194 -8.06 11.96 -27.17
CA VAL A 194 -7.75 12.87 -28.29
C VAL A 194 -6.24 13.10 -28.40
N GLN A 195 -5.54 13.27 -27.27
CA GLN A 195 -4.08 13.46 -27.28
C GLN A 195 -3.33 12.21 -27.76
N GLY A 196 -3.84 11.02 -27.46
CA GLY A 196 -3.24 9.75 -27.85
C GLY A 196 -3.46 9.35 -29.32
N ASP A 197 -4.32 10.06 -30.06
CA ASP A 197 -4.70 9.79 -31.45
C ASP A 197 -5.05 8.31 -31.74
N ASN A 198 -5.68 7.64 -30.76
CA ASN A 198 -6.10 6.26 -30.88
C ASN A 198 -7.59 6.18 -31.20
N SER A 199 -7.92 5.79 -32.42
CA SER A 199 -9.29 5.73 -32.93
C SER A 199 -10.18 4.76 -32.16
N GLN A 200 -9.64 3.66 -31.62
CA GLN A 200 -10.41 2.69 -30.83
C GLN A 200 -10.78 3.29 -29.46
N VAL A 201 -9.84 3.97 -28.81
CA VAL A 201 -10.08 4.67 -27.53
C VAL A 201 -11.12 5.78 -27.72
N LEU A 202 -11.01 6.55 -28.80
CA LEU A 202 -11.96 7.61 -29.14
C LEU A 202 -13.37 7.10 -29.40
N GLN A 203 -13.52 5.94 -30.07
CA GLN A 203 -14.83 5.32 -30.30
C GLN A 203 -15.49 4.93 -28.97
N VAL A 204 -14.76 4.21 -28.11
CA VAL A 204 -15.32 3.77 -26.82
C VAL A 204 -15.69 4.97 -25.94
N CYS A 205 -14.85 6.02 -25.88
CA CYS A 205 -15.16 7.23 -25.11
C CYS A 205 -16.26 8.10 -25.74
N GLY A 206 -16.41 8.06 -27.06
CA GLY A 206 -17.39 8.85 -27.82
C GLY A 206 -18.79 8.25 -27.80
N ASP A 207 -18.90 6.92 -27.84
CA ASP A 207 -20.19 6.21 -27.85
C ASP A 207 -20.98 6.38 -26.54
N ASP A 208 -20.28 6.45 -25.40
CA ASP A 208 -20.89 6.72 -24.09
C ASP A 208 -21.36 8.18 -23.95
N HIS A 209 -20.65 9.14 -24.57
CA HIS A 209 -21.09 10.54 -24.62
C HIS A 209 -22.41 10.71 -25.39
N GLN A 210 -22.66 9.89 -26.41
CA GLN A 210 -23.91 9.95 -27.18
C GLN A 210 -25.10 9.34 -26.43
N HIS A 211 -24.88 8.39 -25.52
CA HIS A 211 -25.95 7.83 -24.67
C HIS A 211 -26.25 8.69 -23.43
N GLY A 212 -25.33 9.55 -23.00
CA GLY A 212 -25.48 10.42 -21.82
C GLY A 212 -26.03 11.83 -22.08
N GLN A 213 -26.34 12.20 -23.33
CA GLN A 213 -26.74 13.57 -23.68
C GLN A 213 -27.97 13.61 -24.61
N GLN A 214 -29.17 13.50 -24.03
CA GLN A 214 -30.18 14.50 -24.38
C GLN A 214 -30.01 15.67 -23.40
N PRO A 215 -29.36 16.78 -23.80
CA PRO A 215 -29.33 17.96 -22.96
C PRO A 215 -30.74 18.54 -22.92
N ASP A 216 -31.42 18.43 -21.78
CA ASP A 216 -32.60 19.23 -21.46
C ASP A 216 -32.15 20.72 -21.45
N PRO A 217 -32.68 21.59 -22.34
CA PRO A 217 -32.24 22.97 -22.47
C PRO A 217 -32.45 23.84 -21.21
N GLN A 218 -33.06 23.31 -20.14
CA GLN A 218 -33.37 24.06 -18.92
C GLN A 218 -32.59 23.67 -17.66
N GLN A 219 -31.67 22.70 -17.71
CA GLN A 219 -30.89 22.32 -16.52
C GLN A 219 -29.42 22.71 -16.67
N ARG A 220 -29.11 24.00 -16.42
CA ARG A 220 -27.74 24.37 -15.98
C ARG A 220 -27.58 23.94 -14.52
N PRO A 221 -26.63 23.06 -14.17
CA PRO A 221 -26.29 22.82 -12.78
C PRO A 221 -25.72 24.10 -12.15
N PRO A 222 -26.11 24.47 -10.93
CA PRO A 222 -25.51 25.61 -10.24
C PRO A 222 -24.08 25.25 -9.81
N LEU A 223 -23.14 26.17 -10.03
CA LEU A 223 -21.78 26.13 -9.50
C LEU A 223 -21.83 25.82 -7.99
N ARG A 224 -21.47 24.60 -7.59
CA ARG A 224 -21.32 24.22 -6.18
C ARG A 224 -19.85 24.38 -5.78
N SER A 225 -19.67 25.18 -4.73
CA SER A 225 -18.46 25.58 -4.02
C SER A 225 -17.32 24.55 -3.97
N GLN A 226 -16.20 24.88 -4.61
CA GLN A 226 -14.89 24.32 -4.28
C GLN A 226 -14.36 24.95 -2.97
N PRO A 227 -13.59 24.22 -2.13
CA PRO A 227 -12.75 24.84 -1.11
C PRO A 227 -11.57 25.55 -1.78
N PRO A 228 -11.09 26.70 -1.25
CA PRO A 228 -10.01 27.43 -1.89
C PRO A 228 -8.67 26.69 -1.75
N PRO A 229 -7.79 26.71 -2.76
CA PRO A 229 -6.44 26.20 -2.64
C PRO A 229 -5.63 27.09 -1.68
N LEU A 230 -4.80 26.45 -0.85
CA LEU A 230 -3.86 27.11 0.05
C LEU A 230 -2.93 28.03 -0.74
N GLY A 231 -2.91 29.31 -0.37
CA GLY A 231 -2.28 30.39 -1.10
C GLY A 231 -0.76 30.24 -1.24
N GLN A 232 -0.27 30.45 -2.46
CA GLN A 232 1.08 30.96 -2.69
C GLN A 232 1.04 32.49 -2.56
N GLU A 233 1.62 33.01 -1.49
CA GLU A 233 1.88 34.44 -1.32
C GLU A 233 2.83 34.94 -2.42
N ARG A 234 2.30 35.72 -3.37
CA ARG A 234 3.11 36.62 -4.17
C ARG A 234 3.36 37.88 -3.35
N ARG A 235 4.63 38.11 -3.03
CA ARG A 235 5.13 39.41 -2.55
C ARG A 235 5.17 40.37 -3.73
N ASP A 236 4.41 41.44 -3.67
CA ASP A 236 4.73 42.69 -4.36
C ASP A 236 4.47 43.87 -3.41
N GLY A 237 5.49 44.73 -3.27
CA GLY A 237 5.55 45.81 -2.30
C GLY A 237 4.70 47.05 -2.66
N PRO A 238 4.55 48.01 -1.71
CA PRO A 238 3.65 49.14 -1.84
C PRO A 238 4.36 50.39 -2.35
N HIS A 239 3.66 51.27 -3.08
CA HIS A 239 3.86 52.71 -2.97
C HIS A 239 2.71 53.56 -3.57
N ALA A 240 2.25 54.51 -2.73
CA ALA A 240 1.60 55.81 -2.98
C ALA A 240 0.23 55.81 -3.71
N ALA A 241 -0.89 56.11 -3.03
CA ALA A 241 -1.35 57.43 -2.56
C ALA A 241 -1.65 58.43 -3.71
N GLU A 242 -2.93 58.79 -3.90
CA GLU A 242 -3.37 60.19 -3.88
C GLU A 242 -4.91 60.36 -3.96
N THR A 243 -5.31 61.39 -3.23
CA THR A 243 -6.63 61.93 -2.86
C THR A 243 -7.34 62.71 -3.98
N GLY A 244 -8.67 62.86 -3.89
CA GLY A 244 -9.39 63.90 -4.63
C GLY A 244 -10.90 63.97 -4.38
N LEU A 245 -11.32 64.84 -3.45
CA LEU A 245 -12.71 65.18 -3.09
C LEU A 245 -13.33 66.27 -3.99
N GLN A 246 -14.63 66.17 -4.30
CA GLN A 246 -15.59 67.28 -4.58
C GLN A 246 -16.97 66.84 -4.04
N ARG A 247 -17.52 67.36 -2.91
CA ARG A 247 -18.26 68.61 -2.60
C ARG A 247 -19.62 68.82 -3.31
N GLU A 248 -20.72 68.68 -2.56
CA GLU A 248 -21.96 69.52 -2.55
C GLU A 248 -22.83 69.07 -1.34
N GLN A 249 -22.96 69.83 -0.24
CA GLN A 249 -23.87 70.96 0.10
C GLN A 249 -25.29 70.58 0.63
N HIS A 250 -25.46 70.87 1.94
CA HIS A 250 -26.61 71.42 2.69
C HIS A 250 -28.03 70.79 2.67
N GLN A 251 -28.51 70.36 3.86
CA GLN A 251 -29.65 70.96 4.59
C GLN A 251 -29.68 70.48 6.07
N LEU A 252 -29.88 71.41 7.01
CA LEU A 252 -30.03 71.24 8.48
C LEU A 252 -31.50 70.81 8.79
N ARG A 253 -31.91 70.16 9.90
CA ARG A 253 -31.81 70.51 11.34
C ARG A 253 -32.57 69.47 12.20
N GLY A 254 -32.14 69.24 13.45
CA GLY A 254 -32.91 68.61 14.56
C GLY A 254 -32.22 67.38 15.19
N GLU A 255 -31.25 67.53 16.08
CA GLU A 255 -31.32 67.75 17.55
C GLU A 255 -31.27 66.45 18.42
N HIS A 256 -30.25 66.42 19.30
CA HIS A 256 -30.04 65.65 20.55
C HIS A 256 -29.69 64.13 20.54
N GLY A 257 -28.46 63.81 21.00
CA GLY A 257 -27.98 62.46 21.41
C GLY A 257 -28.14 62.18 22.92
N PRO A 258 -27.36 61.29 23.59
CA PRO A 258 -26.26 60.44 23.07
C PRO A 258 -26.18 58.97 23.59
N ALA A 259 -25.33 58.20 22.90
CA ALA A 259 -24.28 57.30 23.43
C ALA A 259 -24.56 55.88 24.00
N ARG A 260 -24.05 54.91 23.22
CA ARG A 260 -22.96 53.93 23.51
C ARG A 260 -23.31 52.43 23.66
N GLY A 261 -22.80 51.68 22.67
CA GLY A 261 -22.15 50.37 22.79
C GLY A 261 -23.08 49.16 22.93
N GLY A 262 -22.91 48.04 22.23
CA GLY A 262 -21.87 47.53 21.36
C GLY A 262 -22.08 46.03 21.24
N ASP A 263 -22.02 45.54 20.00
CA ASP A 263 -21.71 44.20 19.53
C ASP A 263 -22.61 42.99 19.88
N ALA A 264 -23.20 42.47 18.79
CA ALA A 264 -23.80 41.16 18.67
C ALA A 264 -22.72 40.07 18.49
N GLN A 265 -22.84 39.02 19.32
CA GLN A 265 -22.73 37.56 19.05
C GLN A 265 -21.91 37.05 17.83
N PRO A 266 -21.14 35.94 17.96
CA PRO A 266 -21.78 34.63 18.12
C PRO A 266 -21.10 33.57 19.02
N LEU A 267 -21.98 32.83 19.70
CA LEU A 267 -22.00 31.38 19.92
C LEU A 267 -20.69 30.58 19.72
N ARG A 268 -20.04 30.23 20.83
CA ARG A 268 -19.27 28.98 20.97
C ARG A 268 -20.03 28.05 21.90
N LEU A 269 -20.52 26.92 21.38
CA LEU A 269 -20.99 25.78 22.16
C LEU A 269 -19.80 24.86 22.48
N CYS A 270 -19.48 24.85 23.76
CA CYS A 270 -19.19 23.70 24.63
C CYS A 270 -18.16 22.64 24.20
N HIS A 271 -16.97 22.72 24.80
CA HIS A 271 -16.29 21.56 25.40
C HIS A 271 -15.96 21.90 26.87
N SER A 272 -16.69 21.28 27.80
CA SER A 272 -16.35 21.15 29.24
C SER A 272 -15.93 19.67 29.40
N ALA A 273 -14.70 19.28 29.76
CA ALA A 273 -13.90 19.58 30.94
C ALA A 273 -14.49 19.05 32.26
N ALA A 274 -13.60 18.33 32.98
CA ALA A 274 -13.61 17.88 34.38
C ALA A 274 -14.39 16.57 34.68
N ASP A 275 -13.92 15.63 35.51
CA ASP A 275 -12.92 15.69 36.59
C ASP A 275 -12.44 14.26 36.98
N PRO A 276 -11.20 14.07 37.48
CA PRO A 276 -10.71 12.82 38.06
C PRO A 276 -10.57 12.87 39.58
N ARG A 277 -10.84 11.75 40.27
CA ARG A 277 -10.43 11.36 41.65
C ARG A 277 -10.99 9.92 41.84
N GLY A 278 -10.31 8.88 42.31
CA GLY A 278 -9.11 8.70 43.11
C GLY A 278 -9.45 7.73 44.26
N GLN A 279 -8.75 6.59 44.39
CA GLN A 279 -8.51 5.79 45.62
C GLN A 279 -7.76 4.49 45.24
N ARG A 280 -6.44 4.39 45.48
CA ARG A 280 -5.73 3.91 46.69
C ARG A 280 -5.94 2.41 47.00
N GLY A 281 -4.87 1.63 46.89
CA GLY A 281 -4.76 0.27 47.44
C GLY A 281 -3.52 -0.51 47.00
N CYS A 282 -2.36 -0.23 47.61
CA CYS A 282 -1.19 -1.12 47.69
C CYS A 282 -0.70 -1.09 49.14
N PRO A 283 -0.19 -2.21 49.71
CA PRO A 283 1.26 -2.38 49.69
C PRO A 283 1.81 -3.83 49.68
N ARG A 284 2.96 -3.98 48.97
CA ARG A 284 4.25 -4.64 49.33
C ARG A 284 4.20 -6.05 49.98
N ARG A 285 4.90 -7.06 49.44
CA ARG A 285 6.32 -7.48 49.64
C ARG A 285 6.46 -8.86 48.96
N ALA A 286 7.60 -9.44 48.54
CA ALA A 286 9.02 -9.17 48.71
C ALA A 286 9.82 -9.93 47.62
N ARG A 287 11.00 -9.40 47.28
CA ARG A 287 12.10 -10.11 46.62
C ARG A 287 12.76 -11.06 47.62
N GLN A 288 13.03 -12.31 47.24
CA GLN A 288 14.11 -13.15 47.80
C GLN A 288 14.64 -14.14 46.73
N HIS A 289 15.88 -13.94 46.31
CA HIS A 289 16.87 -15.00 46.00
C HIS A 289 17.95 -14.88 47.10
N PRO A 290 18.85 -15.85 47.38
CA PRO A 290 19.26 -17.02 46.57
C PRO A 290 19.40 -18.35 47.37
N ALA A 291 19.61 -19.50 46.71
CA ALA A 291 20.41 -20.61 47.24
C ALA A 291 20.67 -21.69 46.17
N ALA A 292 21.96 -22.00 45.95
CA ALA A 292 22.42 -23.27 45.39
C ALA A 292 22.32 -24.39 46.47
N PRO A 293 22.49 -25.65 46.06
CA PRO A 293 23.70 -26.34 46.55
C PRO A 293 24.38 -27.21 45.49
N GLY A 294 25.68 -27.42 45.67
CA GLY A 294 26.43 -28.52 45.06
C GLY A 294 26.78 -29.57 46.11
N HIS A 295 26.84 -30.84 45.71
CA HIS A 295 27.80 -31.91 46.08
C HIS A 295 27.27 -33.22 45.45
N VAL A 296 27.95 -33.77 44.44
CA VAL A 296 28.90 -34.91 44.49
C VAL A 296 28.27 -36.21 45.03
N GLU A 297 28.07 -37.19 44.14
CA GLU A 297 28.50 -38.56 44.43
C GLU A 297 28.77 -39.37 43.15
N ARG A 298 29.88 -40.10 43.19
CA ARG A 298 30.38 -41.07 42.22
C ARG A 298 29.92 -42.46 42.65
N GLN A 299 29.64 -43.35 41.70
CA GLN A 299 29.89 -44.81 41.71
C GLN A 299 29.55 -45.30 40.29
N ARG A 300 30.46 -45.81 39.43
CA ARG A 300 31.30 -47.03 39.46
C ARG A 300 30.51 -48.34 39.60
N GLY A 301 30.85 -49.30 38.72
CA GLY A 301 30.37 -50.68 38.64
C GLY A 301 29.85 -50.94 37.21
N ASP A 302 30.67 -51.37 36.26
CA ASP A 302 31.04 -52.78 35.98
C ASP A 302 29.77 -53.59 35.61
N ASP A 303 29.69 -54.36 34.54
CA ASP A 303 30.65 -55.36 34.12
C ASP A 303 30.21 -56.06 32.82
N GLN A 304 31.19 -56.67 32.14
CA GLN A 304 31.11 -57.85 31.26
C GLN A 304 30.32 -57.85 29.92
N GLY A 305 31.08 -57.92 28.82
CA GLY A 305 30.69 -58.67 27.59
C GLY A 305 30.80 -60.19 27.83
N PRO A 306 31.18 -61.04 26.85
CA PRO A 306 31.21 -60.94 25.39
C PRO A 306 30.35 -62.05 24.73
N HIS A 307 30.28 -62.15 23.39
CA HIS A 307 30.54 -63.41 22.66
C HIS A 307 30.38 -63.26 21.13
N ARG A 308 31.42 -63.72 20.44
CA ARG A 308 31.54 -63.98 18.99
C ARG A 308 30.45 -64.92 18.48
N VAL A 309 30.07 -64.79 17.19
CA VAL A 309 30.12 -65.91 16.21
C VAL A 309 30.35 -65.34 14.79
N ARG A 310 31.37 -65.89 14.10
CA ARG A 310 31.62 -65.81 12.65
C ARG A 310 30.79 -66.86 11.92
N SER A 311 30.36 -66.60 10.68
CA SER A 311 30.22 -67.57 9.55
C SER A 311 29.83 -66.74 8.30
N ARG A 312 30.69 -66.50 7.29
CA ARG A 312 31.17 -67.34 6.16
C ARG A 312 30.12 -67.80 5.13
N SER A 313 30.58 -67.83 3.88
CA SER A 313 30.00 -68.36 2.62
C SER A 313 28.82 -67.58 2.02
N GLY A 314 28.73 -67.28 0.72
CA GLY A 314 29.57 -67.61 -0.44
C GLY A 314 29.01 -66.96 -1.73
N HIS A 315 29.93 -66.76 -2.67
CA HIS A 315 29.87 -66.47 -4.13
C HIS A 315 28.76 -67.19 -4.96
N PRO A 316 28.68 -67.01 -6.30
CA PRO A 316 28.49 -65.78 -7.10
C PRO A 316 27.45 -65.98 -8.26
N GLU A 317 27.16 -64.92 -9.01
CA GLU A 317 27.23 -64.86 -10.49
C GLU A 317 27.17 -63.39 -10.92
#